data_AF-L0ALS5-F1
#
_entry.id   AF-L0ALS5-F1
#
_cell.length_a   1.000
_cell.length_b   1.000
_cell.length_c   1.000
_cell.angle_alpha   90.00
_cell.angle_beta   90.00
_cell.angle_gamma   90.00
#
_symmetry.space_group_name_H-M   'P 1'
#
loop_
_entity.id
_entity.type
_entity.pdbx_description
1 polymer ?
#
loop_
_entity_poly.entity_id
_entity_poly.type
_entity_poly.pdbx_seq_one_letter_code
_entity_poly.pdbx_strand_id
1 'polypeptide(L)'
;MTDDTITVRYTCPHCEAVTSLERPPNLADRSVTKLTQPGWEYATANDSAEQREAADGIEFVCGEDGPVTDLEGGSVDGCGRPFYLNFVRYEQGIELEPEPPTYGGPRFDFNE
;
A
#
# COMPACT_ATOMS: atom_id res chain seq x y z
N MET A 1 -6.12 -20.76 -16.37
CA MET A 1 -5.01 -20.20 -15.59
C MET A 1 -5.59 -19.98 -14.21
N THR A 2 -5.23 -20.82 -13.25
CA THR A 2 -5.69 -20.65 -11.87
C THR A 2 -5.02 -19.39 -11.37
N ASP A 3 -5.78 -18.33 -11.15
CA ASP A 3 -5.29 -17.10 -10.55
C ASP A 3 -4.97 -17.44 -9.09
N ASP A 4 -3.73 -17.88 -8.86
CA ASP A 4 -3.24 -18.14 -7.51
C ASP A 4 -3.17 -16.78 -6.84
N THR A 5 -4.07 -16.53 -5.90
CA THR A 5 -4.12 -15.30 -5.12
C THR A 5 -3.74 -15.59 -3.69
N ILE A 6 -2.92 -14.71 -3.13
CA ILE A 6 -2.52 -14.73 -1.74
C ILE A 6 -3.15 -13.54 -1.02
N THR A 7 -3.44 -13.73 0.26
CA THR A 7 -3.92 -12.63 1.12
C THR A 7 -2.74 -11.84 1.65
N VAL A 8 -2.65 -10.58 1.24
CA VAL A 8 -1.62 -9.63 1.70
C VAL A 8 -2.25 -8.70 2.72
N ARG A 9 -1.48 -8.35 3.76
CA ARG A 9 -1.90 -7.46 4.84
C ARG A 9 -1.18 -6.14 4.76
N TYR A 10 -1.93 -5.03 4.74
CA TYR A 10 -1.40 -3.68 4.72
C TYR A 10 -1.82 -2.93 5.98
N THR A 11 -0.87 -2.24 6.61
CA THR A 11 -1.10 -1.50 7.86
C THR A 11 -1.42 -0.04 7.56
N CYS A 12 -2.53 0.47 8.11
CA CYS A 12 -2.94 1.85 7.97
C CYS A 12 -1.93 2.77 8.68
N PRO A 13 -1.31 3.73 7.98
CA PRO A 13 -0.32 4.63 8.58
C PRO A 13 -0.93 5.70 9.52
N HIS A 14 -2.25 5.70 9.70
CA HIS A 14 -2.96 6.64 10.56
C HIS A 14 -3.35 6.06 11.93
N CYS A 15 -3.73 4.79 11.98
CA CYS A 15 -4.29 4.15 13.18
C CYS A 15 -3.79 2.72 13.40
N GLU A 16 -2.83 2.26 12.60
CA GLU A 16 -2.21 0.93 12.72
C GLU A 16 -3.17 -0.26 12.47
N ALA A 17 -4.42 0.02 12.09
CA ALA A 17 -5.36 -1.00 11.64
C ALA A 17 -4.87 -1.68 10.35
N VAL A 18 -5.07 -2.97 10.25
CA VAL A 18 -4.61 -3.84 9.18
C VAL A 18 -5.79 -4.15 8.25
N THR A 19 -5.62 -3.84 6.97
CA THR A 19 -6.52 -4.31 5.90
C THR A 19 -5.92 -5.53 5.22
N SER A 20 -6.78 -6.44 4.78
CA SER A 20 -6.37 -7.64 4.03
C SER A 20 -6.91 -7.56 2.61
N LEU A 21 -6.09 -7.87 1.62
CA LEU A 21 -6.48 -7.87 0.21
C LEU A 21 -5.94 -9.10 -0.51
N GLU A 22 -6.76 -9.67 -1.39
CA GLU A 22 -6.36 -10.77 -2.28
C GLU A 22 -5.62 -10.21 -3.51
N ARG A 23 -4.41 -10.71 -3.72
CA ARG A 23 -3.44 -10.23 -4.72
C ARG A 23 -2.71 -11.42 -5.35
N PRO A 24 -2.24 -11.32 -6.60
CA PRO A 24 -1.37 -12.34 -7.17
C PRO A 24 0.00 -12.37 -6.44
N PRO A 25 0.72 -13.50 -6.46
CA PRO A 25 2.00 -13.68 -5.76
C PRO A 25 3.15 -12.89 -6.38
N ASN A 26 2.94 -12.22 -7.52
CA ASN A 26 3.89 -11.25 -8.09
C ASN A 26 3.79 -9.93 -7.30
N LEU A 27 4.26 -9.95 -6.06
CA LEU A 27 4.15 -8.82 -5.14
C LEU A 27 5.04 -7.65 -5.62
N ALA A 28 4.48 -6.77 -6.44
CA ALA A 28 5.07 -5.49 -6.81
C ALA A 28 4.81 -4.41 -5.73
N ASP A 29 4.47 -4.78 -4.51
CA ASP A 29 4.06 -3.83 -3.47
C ASP A 29 5.30 -3.12 -2.87
N ARG A 30 5.28 -1.79 -2.79
CA ARG A 30 6.36 -1.00 -2.18
C ARG A 30 6.07 -0.65 -0.72
N SER A 31 5.30 0.41 -0.51
CA SER A 31 4.98 0.93 0.81
C SER A 31 3.68 1.69 0.76
N VAL A 32 2.90 1.54 1.82
CA VAL A 32 1.70 2.35 2.06
C VAL A 32 2.10 3.78 2.44
N THR A 33 1.34 4.74 1.93
CA THR A 33 1.58 6.17 2.12
C THR A 33 0.27 6.87 2.47
N LYS A 34 0.39 8.03 3.13
CA LYS A 34 -0.76 8.85 3.55
C LYS A 34 -1.30 9.74 2.43
N LEU A 35 -0.52 9.93 1.37
CA LEU A 35 -0.79 10.86 0.28
C LEU A 35 -0.54 10.13 -1.05
N THR A 36 -1.30 10.51 -2.07
CA THR A 36 -1.07 10.07 -3.45
C THR A 36 0.30 10.53 -3.93
N GLN A 37 0.94 9.71 -4.75
CA GLN A 37 2.13 10.12 -5.48
C GLN A 37 1.75 10.89 -6.75
N PRO A 38 2.47 11.97 -7.07
CA PRO A 38 2.19 12.75 -8.26
C PRO A 38 2.42 11.91 -9.52
N GLY A 39 1.42 11.84 -10.40
CA GLY A 39 1.49 11.12 -11.68
C GLY A 39 1.22 9.61 -11.59
N TRP A 40 0.68 9.13 -10.46
CA TRP A 40 0.29 7.74 -10.26
C TRP A 40 -1.22 7.60 -10.37
N GLU A 41 -1.67 6.54 -11.05
CA GLU A 41 -3.07 6.15 -11.09
C GLU A 41 -3.36 5.10 -10.01
N TYR A 42 -4.40 5.32 -9.21
CA TYR A 42 -4.79 4.41 -8.13
C TYR A 42 -6.15 3.79 -8.45
N ALA A 43 -6.22 2.46 -8.36
CA ALA A 43 -7.49 1.73 -8.33
C ALA A 43 -8.03 1.69 -6.89
N THR A 44 -9.33 1.50 -6.71
CA THR A 44 -9.91 1.28 -5.38
C THR A 44 -9.76 -0.17 -4.95
N ALA A 45 -9.84 -0.43 -3.65
CA ALA A 45 -9.83 -1.79 -3.10
C ALA A 45 -10.98 -2.66 -3.65
N ASN A 46 -12.10 -2.04 -4.03
CA ASN A 46 -13.30 -2.69 -4.55
C ASN A 46 -13.27 -2.92 -6.07
N ASP A 47 -12.27 -2.39 -6.78
CA ASP A 47 -12.11 -2.64 -8.21
C ASP A 47 -11.69 -4.09 -8.52
N SER A 48 -11.92 -4.51 -9.76
CA SER A 48 -11.52 -5.84 -10.22
C SER A 48 -9.99 -6.04 -10.10
N ALA A 49 -9.54 -7.29 -9.94
CA ALA A 49 -8.11 -7.59 -9.85
C ALA A 49 -7.34 -7.06 -11.06
N GLU A 50 -7.91 -7.15 -12.27
CA GLU A 50 -7.31 -6.64 -13.51
C GLU A 50 -7.09 -5.11 -13.47
N GLN A 51 -8.05 -4.35 -12.95
CA GLN A 51 -7.92 -2.89 -12.79
C GLN A 51 -6.90 -2.55 -11.71
N ARG A 52 -6.90 -3.27 -10.59
CA ARG A 52 -5.94 -3.08 -9.51
C ARG A 52 -4.51 -3.36 -9.96
N GLU A 53 -4.30 -4.31 -10.85
CA GLU A 53 -2.98 -4.64 -11.42
C GLU A 53 -2.54 -3.70 -12.54
N ALA A 54 -3.49 -3.09 -13.26
CA ALA A 54 -3.19 -2.12 -14.31
C ALA A 54 -2.82 -0.73 -13.75
N ALA A 55 -3.27 -0.41 -12.54
CA ALA A 55 -2.98 0.84 -11.84
C ALA A 55 -1.54 0.87 -11.27
N ASP A 56 -1.03 2.06 -10.97
CA ASP A 56 0.26 2.25 -10.28
C ASP A 56 0.17 1.98 -8.77
N GLY A 57 -1.05 1.85 -8.24
CA GLY A 57 -1.29 1.57 -6.83
C GLY A 57 -2.77 1.34 -6.49
N ILE A 58 -3.04 1.16 -5.20
CA ILE A 58 -4.40 0.97 -4.69
C ILE A 58 -4.70 2.01 -3.61
N GLU A 59 -5.82 2.70 -3.75
CA GLU A 59 -6.42 3.54 -2.72
C GLU A 59 -7.29 2.68 -1.78
N PHE A 60 -7.09 2.87 -0.48
CA PHE A 60 -7.85 2.24 0.58
C PHE A 60 -8.38 3.30 1.55
N VAL A 61 -9.62 3.16 1.97
CA VAL A 61 -10.28 3.91 3.03
C VAL A 61 -10.43 2.99 4.23
N CYS A 62 -9.66 3.28 5.28
CA CYS A 62 -9.54 2.41 6.45
C CYS A 62 -10.89 2.22 7.15
N GLY A 63 -11.45 1.01 7.07
CA GLY A 63 -12.73 0.62 7.70
C GLY A 63 -13.97 0.81 6.83
N GLU A 64 -13.86 1.46 5.67
CA GLU A 64 -14.98 1.61 4.71
C GLU A 64 -14.86 0.63 3.54
N ASP A 65 -13.64 0.37 3.05
CA ASP A 65 -13.41 -0.57 1.96
C ASP A 65 -13.44 -2.05 2.37
N GLY A 66 -13.50 -2.34 3.68
CA GLY A 66 -13.55 -3.69 4.18
C GLY A 66 -13.30 -3.79 5.68
N PRO A 67 -13.45 -5.00 6.25
CA PRO A 67 -13.14 -5.25 7.64
C PRO A 67 -11.65 -5.02 7.90
N VAL A 68 -11.34 -4.29 8.97
CA VAL A 68 -9.96 -4.08 9.42
C VAL A 68 -9.75 -4.76 10.77
N THR A 69 -8.52 -5.25 10.98
CA THR A 69 -8.11 -5.88 12.23
C THR A 69 -6.98 -5.10 12.87
N ASP A 70 -6.66 -5.34 14.13
CA ASP A 70 -5.37 -4.94 14.69
C ASP A 70 -4.26 -5.93 14.27
N LEU A 71 -3.03 -5.67 14.74
CA LEU A 71 -1.85 -6.51 14.45
C LEU A 71 -1.97 -7.93 15.02
N GLU A 72 -2.74 -8.12 16.09
CA GLU A 72 -3.05 -9.41 16.72
C GLU A 72 -4.28 -10.09 16.09
N GLY A 73 -4.96 -9.44 15.14
CA GLY A 73 -6.07 -10.02 14.38
C GLY A 73 -7.45 -9.86 14.99
N GLY A 74 -7.61 -9.04 16.04
CA GLY A 74 -8.91 -8.61 16.56
C GLY A 74 -9.58 -7.59 15.64
N SER A 75 -10.90 -7.66 15.50
CA SER A 75 -11.65 -6.68 14.70
C SER A 75 -11.65 -5.31 15.38
N VAL A 76 -11.30 -4.26 14.63
CA VAL A 76 -11.28 -2.87 15.13
C VAL A 76 -12.07 -1.96 14.19
N ASP A 77 -12.58 -0.86 14.72
CA ASP A 77 -13.17 0.19 13.89
C ASP A 77 -12.05 1.00 13.22
N GLY A 78 -12.04 0.99 11.87
CA GLY A 78 -11.07 1.76 11.09
C GLY A 78 -11.22 3.27 11.28
N CYS A 79 -10.16 4.02 10.96
CA CYS A 79 -10.16 5.47 11.18
C CYS A 79 -10.90 6.31 10.12
N GLY A 80 -11.46 5.70 9.07
CA GLY A 80 -12.18 6.39 7.99
C GLY A 80 -11.30 7.32 7.15
N ARG A 81 -9.98 7.08 7.12
CA ARG A 81 -9.03 7.90 6.36
C ARG A 81 -8.50 7.14 5.16
N PRO A 82 -8.32 7.82 4.02
CA PRO A 82 -7.70 7.23 2.85
C PRO A 82 -6.19 7.05 3.09
N PHE A 83 -5.65 5.96 2.58
CA PHE A 83 -4.22 5.67 2.47
C PHE A 83 -3.96 4.90 1.17
N TYR A 84 -2.75 4.99 0.66
CA TYR A 84 -2.42 4.58 -0.70
C TYR A 84 -1.30 3.57 -0.68
N LEU A 85 -1.56 2.38 -1.21
CA LEU A 85 -0.53 1.40 -1.52
C LEU A 85 0.11 1.77 -2.86
N ASN A 86 1.43 1.92 -2.86
CA ASN A 86 2.21 2.19 -4.05
C ASN A 86 2.84 0.88 -4.55
N PHE A 87 2.76 0.60 -5.85
CA PHE A 87 3.56 -0.44 -6.47
C PHE A 87 4.97 0.01 -6.84
N VAL A 88 5.90 -0.93 -6.99
CA VAL A 88 7.26 -0.68 -7.45
C VAL A 88 7.20 -0.43 -8.96
N ARG A 89 7.53 0.79 -9.38
CA ARG A 89 7.76 1.12 -10.79
C ARG A 89 9.23 0.95 -11.13
N TYR A 90 9.50 0.16 -12.18
CA TYR A 90 10.80 0.10 -12.84
C TYR A 90 10.72 0.88 -14.15
N GLU A 91 11.40 2.02 -14.25
CA GLU A 91 11.66 2.64 -15.55
C GLU A 91 13.11 2.35 -15.95
N GLN A 92 13.28 1.69 -17.10
CA GLN A 92 14.59 1.36 -17.68
C GLN A 92 15.54 0.57 -16.75
N GLY A 93 15.00 -0.25 -15.84
CA GLY A 93 15.79 -1.07 -14.91
C GLY A 93 16.29 -0.31 -13.67
N ILE A 94 15.82 0.92 -13.45
CA ILE A 94 16.07 1.70 -12.23
C ILE A 94 14.76 1.80 -11.45
N GLU A 95 14.79 1.43 -10.17
CA GLU A 95 13.68 1.68 -9.25
C GLU A 95 13.52 3.19 -9.11
N LEU A 96 12.40 3.74 -9.58
CA LEU A 96 12.13 5.16 -9.39
C LEU A 96 11.71 5.39 -7.95
N GLU A 97 12.57 6.08 -7.19
CA GLU A 97 12.18 6.68 -5.92
C GLU A 97 11.23 7.85 -6.19
N PRO A 98 10.12 7.97 -5.45
CA PRO A 98 9.24 9.13 -5.56
C PRO A 98 9.98 10.38 -5.07
N GLU A 99 10.11 11.38 -5.96
CA GLU A 99 10.63 12.71 -5.59
C GLU A 99 9.48 13.62 -5.12
N PRO A 100 9.60 14.31 -3.97
CA PRO A 100 10.75 14.36 -3.06
C PRO A 100 10.76 13.23 -2.01
N PRO A 101 11.94 12.82 -1.53
CA PRO A 101 12.08 11.86 -0.45
C PRO A 101 11.42 12.42 0.82
N THR A 102 10.26 11.88 1.19
CA THR A 102 9.55 12.31 2.42
C THR A 102 10.22 11.77 3.68
N TYR A 103 11.28 10.96 3.54
CA TYR A 103 12.11 10.52 4.63
C TYR A 103 13.47 11.19 4.50
N GLY A 104 13.71 12.24 5.30
CA GLY A 104 15.05 12.78 5.50
C GLY A 104 15.94 11.62 5.92
N GLY A 105 16.90 11.27 5.06
CA GLY A 105 17.75 10.09 5.25
C GLY A 105 18.31 10.04 6.67
N PRO A 106 18.48 8.84 7.25
CA PRO A 106 19.01 8.69 8.58
C PRO A 106 20.35 9.42 8.69
N ARG A 107 20.40 10.48 9.50
CA ARG A 107 21.67 11.03 9.99
C ARG A 107 22.22 10.03 11.01
N PHE A 108 23.06 9.12 10.54
CA PHE A 108 23.88 8.31 11.43
C PHE A 108 25.02 9.18 11.94
N ASP A 109 24.77 9.93 13.00
CA ASP A 109 25.83 10.55 13.80
C ASP A 109 26.40 9.47 14.74
N PHE A 110 27.43 8.76 14.29
CA PHE A 110 28.23 7.91 15.18
C PHE A 110 29.15 8.83 15.99
N ASN A 111 28.82 9.04 17.26
CA ASN A 111 29.74 9.68 18.19
C ASN A 111 30.69 8.59 18.72
N GLU A 112 31.99 8.74 18.44
CA GLU A 112 33.08 7.91 18.95
C GLU A 112 33.35 8.16 20.45
#